data_AF-A0A2A4GVH3-F1
#
_entry.id   AF-A0A2A4GVH3-F1
#
_cell.length_a   1.000
_cell.length_b   1.000
_cell.length_c   1.000
_cell.angle_alpha   90.00
_cell.angle_beta   90.00
_cell.angle_gamma   90.00
#
_symmetry.space_group_name_H-M   'P 1'
#
loop_
_entity.id
_entity.type
_entity.pdbx_description
1 polymer ?
#
loop_
_entity_poly.entity_id
_entity_poly.type
_entity_poly.pdbx_seq_one_letter_code
_entity_poly.pdbx_strand_id
1 'polypeptide(L)' 'MVVTWKDIDFIGLTKSQKAKMLHKGITPSIALSRYKNYWSVEEIVNTKPYMRRKKTWKLKS' A
#
# COMPACT_ATOMS: atom_id res chain seq x y z
N MET A 1 -16.97 -3.99 -6.56
CA MET A 1 -16.89 -2.57 -6.18
C MET A 1 -15.48 -2.07 -6.48
N VAL A 2 -15.34 -1.02 -7.28
CA VAL A 2 -14.03 -0.42 -7.62
C VAL A 2 -13.61 0.48 -6.45
N VAL A 3 -12.54 0.13 -5.76
CA VAL A 3 -11.97 0.98 -4.69
C VAL A 3 -11.29 2.18 -5.34
N THR A 4 -11.63 3.39 -4.92
CA THR A 4 -11.06 4.64 -5.44
C THR A 4 -10.09 5.28 -4.45
N TRP A 5 -9.34 6.29 -4.91
CA TRP A 5 -8.45 7.08 -4.04
C TRP A 5 -9.22 7.90 -2.98
N LYS A 6 -10.51 8.18 -3.20
CA LYS A 6 -11.36 8.85 -2.21
C LYS A 6 -11.72 7.92 -1.05
N ASP A 7 -11.97 6.64 -1.36
CA ASP A 7 -12.29 5.63 -0.34
C ASP A 7 -11.15 5.40 0.66
N ILE A 8 -9.91 5.69 0.27
CA ILE A 8 -8.70 5.45 1.07
C ILE A 8 -8.01 6.74 1.51
N ASP A 9 -8.71 7.87 1.48
CA ASP A 9 -8.11 9.15 1.84
C ASP A 9 -7.69 9.20 3.32
N PHE A 10 -8.40 8.45 4.19
CA PHE A 10 -8.07 8.27 5.60
C PHE A 10 -6.68 7.66 5.87
N ILE A 11 -6.04 7.03 4.86
CA ILE A 11 -4.66 6.53 4.95
C ILE A 11 -3.66 7.70 5.05
N GLY A 12 -4.06 8.93 4.67
CA GLY A 12 -3.22 10.12 4.74
C GLY A 12 -2.17 10.20 3.62
N LEU A 13 -2.47 9.62 2.45
CA LEU A 13 -1.57 9.66 1.29
C LEU A 13 -1.57 11.06 0.64
N THR A 14 -0.40 11.67 0.52
CA THR A 14 -0.21 12.92 -0.22
C THR A 14 -0.42 12.73 -1.73
N LYS A 15 -0.71 13.81 -2.46
CA LYS A 15 -0.84 13.78 -3.93
C LYS A 15 0.40 13.21 -4.62
N SER A 16 1.60 13.57 -4.17
CA SER A 16 2.87 13.07 -4.71
C SER A 16 3.04 11.57 -4.48
N GLN A 17 2.63 11.05 -3.31
CA GLN A 17 2.64 9.60 -3.04
C GLN A 17 1.63 8.87 -3.93
N LYS A 18 0.41 9.40 -4.07
CA LYS A 18 -0.62 8.83 -4.97
C LYS A 18 -0.10 8.77 -6.42
N ALA A 19 0.55 9.82 -6.90
CA ALA A 19 1.17 9.84 -8.24
C ALA A 19 2.30 8.82 -8.38
N LYS A 20 3.20 8.70 -7.38
CA LYS A 20 4.28 7.70 -7.37
C LYS A 20 3.74 6.27 -7.37
N MET A 21 2.64 6.04 -6.64
CA MET A 21 1.93 4.75 -6.60
C MET A 21 1.30 4.42 -7.95
N LEU A 22 0.59 5.37 -8.57
CA LEU A 22 0.02 5.22 -9.92
C LEU A 22 1.10 4.89 -10.96
N HIS A 23 2.22 5.62 -10.96
CA HIS A 23 3.35 5.37 -11.84
C HIS A 23 3.97 3.97 -11.64
N LYS A 24 3.87 3.41 -10.43
CA LYS A 24 4.33 2.04 -10.11
C LYS A 24 3.26 0.97 -10.38
N GLY A 25 2.07 1.33 -10.85
CA GLY A 25 0.95 0.41 -11.05
C GLY A 25 0.29 -0.04 -9.74
N ILE A 26 0.45 0.72 -8.65
CA ILE A 26 -0.21 0.45 -7.38
C ILE A 26 -1.57 1.14 -7.39
N THR A 27 -2.62 0.34 -7.46
CA THR A 27 -4.01 0.81 -7.43
C THR A 27 -4.49 1.07 -6.01
N PRO A 28 -5.59 1.81 -5.82
CA PRO A 28 -6.19 2.03 -4.49
C PRO A 28 -6.54 0.72 -3.78
N SER A 29 -6.95 -0.30 -4.51
CA SER A 29 -7.26 -1.62 -3.94
C SER A 29 -6.01 -2.31 -3.36
N ILE A 30 -4.86 -2.21 -4.03
CA ILE A 30 -3.58 -2.73 -3.52
C ILE A 30 -3.14 -1.93 -2.30
N ALA A 31 -3.25 -0.60 -2.36
CA ALA A 31 -2.92 0.29 -1.25
C ALA A 31 -3.74 -0.06 0.01
N LEU A 32 -5.06 -0.20 -0.15
CA LEU A 32 -5.97 -0.60 0.93
C LEU A 32 -5.61 -1.97 1.49
N SER A 33 -5.35 -2.94 0.61
CA SER A 33 -4.98 -4.30 1.02
C SER A 33 -3.71 -4.28 1.87
N ARG A 34 -2.69 -3.52 1.49
CA ARG A 34 -1.45 -3.40 2.27
C ARG A 34 -1.67 -2.70 3.60
N TYR A 35 -2.47 -1.64 3.62
CA TYR A 35 -2.82 -0.94 4.85
C TYR A 35 -3.53 -1.88 5.84
N LYS A 36 -4.51 -2.67 5.37
CA LYS A 36 -5.17 -3.72 6.16
C LYS A 36 -4.22 -4.83 6.63
N ASN A 37 -3.09 -5.04 5.94
CA ASN A 37 -2.05 -5.98 6.32
C ASN A 37 -0.94 -5.35 7.18
N TYR A 38 -1.21 -4.21 7.83
CA TYR A 38 -0.27 -3.51 8.72
C TYR A 38 1.06 -3.16 8.05
N TRP A 39 1.01 -2.74 6.79
CA TRP A 39 2.15 -2.12 6.12
C TRP A 39 2.19 -0.64 6.45
N SER A 40 3.39 -0.11 6.66
CA SER A 40 3.58 1.33 6.80
C SER A 40 3.32 2.04 5.47
N VAL A 41 2.82 3.28 5.51
CA VAL A 41 2.57 4.10 4.31
C VAL A 41 3.80 4.17 3.41
N GLU A 42 5.00 4.30 3.98
CA GLU A 42 6.25 4.29 3.22
C GLU A 42 6.52 2.96 2.50
N GLU A 43 6.25 1.82 3.13
CA GLU A 43 6.36 0.51 2.50
C GLU A 43 5.33 0.39 1.36
N ILE A 44 4.10 0.84 1.58
CA ILE A 44 3.04 0.83 0.58
C ILE A 44 3.46 1.59 -0.68
N VAL A 45 4.04 2.79 -0.50
CA VAL A 45 4.45 3.68 -1.59
C VAL A 45 5.70 3.18 -2.33
N ASN A 46 6.66 2.58 -1.61
CA ASN A 46 7.94 2.20 -2.19
C ASN A 46 7.98 0.77 -2.74
N THR A 47 7.12 -0.13 -2.28
CA THR A 47 7.12 -1.54 -2.68
C THR A 47 6.35 -1.80 -3.98
N LYS A 48 6.93 -2.59 -4.89
CA LYS A 48 6.32 -2.95 -6.19
C LYS A 48 4.99 -3.70 -6.01
N PRO A 49 3.98 -3.54 -6.88
CA PRO A 49 2.62 -4.06 -6.67
C PRO A 49 2.54 -5.59 -6.47
N TYR A 50 3.42 -6.35 -7.12
CA TYR A 50 3.47 -7.82 -7.05
C TYR A 50 4.27 -8.37 -5.86
N MET A 51 4.92 -7.52 -5.06
CA MET A 51 5.59 -7.99 -3.85
C MET A 51 4.57 -8.31 -2.77
N ARG A 52 4.51 -9.59 -2.41
CA ARG A 52 3.89 -10.03 -1.16
C ARG A 52 4.83 -9.71 0.00
N ARG A 53 4.27 -9.36 1.16
CA ARG A 53 5.04 -9.26 2.39
C ARG A 53 5.65 -10.65 2.59
N LYS A 54 6.99 -10.78 2.57
CA LYS A 54 7.60 -11.99 3.11
C LYS A 54 7.12 -12.04 4.55
N LYS A 55 6.26 -13.01 4.87
CA LYS A 55 5.87 -13.33 6.23
C LYS A 55 7.10 -13.95 6.87
N THR A 56 8.11 -13.14 7.15
CA THR A 56 9.23 -13.54 8.00
C THR A 56 8.61 -13.72 9.36
N TRP A 57 8.24 -14.96 9.67
CA TRP A 57 8.16 -15.45 11.03
C TRP A 57 9.54 -15.24 11.65
N LYS A 58 9.86 -14.02 12.07
CA LYS A 58 10.80 -13.87 13.18
C LYS A 58 10.01 -14.33 14.39
N LEU A 59 9.99 -15.64 14.63
CA LEU A 59 9.98 -16.15 15.98
C LEU A 59 11.03 -15.32 16.71
N LYS A 60 10.59 -14.48 17.64
CA LYS A 60 11.47 -13.99 18.69
C LYS A 60 11.91 -15.24 19.45
N SER A 61 13.09 -15.78 19.09
CA SER A 61 13.92 -16.54 20.01
C SER A 61 14.72 -15.57 20.86
#